data_AF-A0A0G4F4H7-F1
#
_entry.id   AF-A0A0G4F4H7-F1
#
_cell.length_a   1.000
_cell.length_b   1.000
_cell.length_c   1.000
_cell.angle_alpha   90.00
_cell.angle_beta   90.00
_cell.angle_gamma   90.00
#
_symmetry.space_group_name_H-M   'P 1'
#
loop_
_entity.id
_entity.type
_entity.pdbx_description
1 polymer ?
#
loop_
_entity_poly.entity_id
_entity_poly.type
_entity_poly.pdbx_seq_one_letter_code
_entity_poly.pdbx_strand_id
1 'polypeptide(L)'
;MSRVLDSFTFCELSNDYDFYAGSILAAFVGQAMWSSGWEEGWTCIRTEEEGVQQQIEALGKIVSERPLNRLVDHKLRVMVDAHKQCCKDDRTFTEFYTEMVQELCYKPEHRLMTLVGSPICLTMPQDDFCCAMDVICGSLGWGTWRKKLTDEERQAIYKAAGASGAGVVG
;
A
#
# COMPACT_ATOMS: atom_id res chain seq x y z
N MET A 1 -10.95 0.38 20.69
CA MET A 1 -10.05 1.42 20.12
C MET A 1 -9.66 1.14 18.67
N SER A 2 -9.75 -0.08 18.11
CA SER A 2 -9.44 -0.31 16.68
C SER A 2 -10.40 0.42 15.73
N ARG A 3 -11.71 0.45 16.03
CA ARG A 3 -12.75 1.09 15.19
C ARG A 3 -12.54 2.59 14.91
N VAL A 4 -11.81 3.33 15.74
CA VAL A 4 -11.59 4.77 15.55
C VAL A 4 -10.46 5.04 14.56
N LEU A 5 -9.41 4.19 14.57
CA LEU A 5 -8.32 4.26 13.60
C LEU A 5 -8.77 3.80 12.20
N ASP A 6 -9.68 2.82 12.15
CA ASP A 6 -10.25 2.32 10.88
C ASP A 6 -11.21 3.33 10.23
N SER A 7 -11.88 4.18 11.03
CA SER A 7 -12.76 5.23 10.53
C SER A 7 -12.00 6.33 9.79
N PHE A 8 -10.73 6.56 10.11
CA PHE A 8 -9.92 7.60 9.48
C PHE A 8 -9.54 7.21 8.04
N THR A 9 -9.14 5.95 7.82
CA THR A 9 -8.89 5.41 6.47
C THR A 9 -10.13 5.52 5.60
N PHE A 10 -11.32 5.25 6.16
CA PHE A 10 -12.58 5.39 5.43
C PHE A 10 -12.91 6.86 5.11
N CYS A 11 -12.70 7.79 6.04
CA CYS A 11 -12.97 9.21 5.82
C CYS A 11 -12.04 9.85 4.78
N GLU A 12 -10.73 9.56 4.82
CA GLU A 12 -9.78 10.04 3.81
C GLU A 12 -10.12 9.50 2.42
N LEU A 13 -10.51 8.22 2.31
CA LEU A 13 -10.85 7.60 1.03
C LEU A 13 -12.26 7.93 0.54
N SER A 14 -13.14 8.50 1.38
CA SER A 14 -14.53 8.81 1.01
C SER A 14 -14.70 10.11 0.19
N ASN A 15 -13.66 10.93 0.06
CA ASN A 15 -13.70 12.16 -0.72
C ASN A 15 -13.35 11.96 -2.21
N ASP A 16 -12.76 10.81 -2.58
CA ASP A 16 -12.43 10.46 -3.96
C ASP A 16 -13.38 9.38 -4.47
N TYR A 17 -14.09 9.67 -5.58
CA TYR A 17 -15.07 8.76 -6.19
C TYR A 17 -14.44 7.52 -6.86
N ASP A 18 -13.12 7.39 -6.82
CA ASP A 18 -12.38 6.24 -7.33
C ASP A 18 -11.42 5.72 -6.23
N PHE A 19 -11.68 4.51 -5.72
CA PHE A 19 -10.87 3.84 -4.70
C PHE A 19 -9.69 3.09 -5.35
N TYR A 20 -8.46 3.57 -5.17
CA TYR A 20 -7.25 2.98 -5.77
C TYR A 20 -6.42 2.17 -4.76
N ALA A 21 -5.78 1.07 -5.20
CA ALA A 21 -4.85 0.27 -4.38
C ALA A 21 -3.75 1.14 -3.77
N GLY A 22 -3.20 2.04 -4.60
CA GLY A 22 -2.16 2.97 -4.21
C GLY A 22 -2.61 3.87 -3.07
N SER A 23 -3.84 4.39 -3.12
CA SER A 23 -4.40 5.24 -2.05
C SER A 23 -4.59 4.45 -0.75
N ILE A 24 -5.04 3.20 -0.82
CA ILE A 24 -5.17 2.33 0.37
C ILE A 24 -3.80 2.09 0.99
N LEU A 25 -2.81 1.70 0.17
CA LEU A 25 -1.46 1.43 0.65
C LEU A 25 -0.83 2.70 1.23
N ALA A 26 -0.91 3.83 0.53
CA ALA A 26 -0.35 5.11 0.98
C ALA A 26 -0.98 5.58 2.29
N ALA A 27 -2.31 5.51 2.42
CA ALA A 27 -2.99 5.84 3.68
C ALA A 27 -2.58 4.89 4.81
N PHE A 28 -2.44 3.59 4.53
CA PHE A 28 -2.01 2.61 5.52
C PHE A 28 -0.57 2.87 6.00
N VAL A 29 0.34 3.19 5.07
CA VAL A 29 1.72 3.58 5.35
C VAL A 29 1.75 4.84 6.22
N GLY A 30 1.00 5.89 5.84
CA GLY A 30 0.93 7.13 6.62
C GLY A 30 0.44 6.91 8.04
N GLN A 31 -0.58 6.07 8.23
CA GLN A 31 -1.07 5.73 9.57
C GLN A 31 -0.08 4.88 10.38
N ALA A 32 0.64 3.96 9.74
CA ALA A 32 1.72 3.23 10.38
C ALA A 32 2.83 4.19 10.82
N MET A 33 3.20 5.14 9.95
CA MET A 33 4.23 6.15 10.22
C MET A 33 3.84 7.08 11.37
N TRP A 34 2.62 7.62 11.35
CA TRP A 34 2.09 8.42 12.45
C TRP A 34 2.19 7.68 13.78
N SER A 35 1.78 6.41 13.80
CA SER A 35 1.66 5.66 15.05
C SER A 35 3.03 5.23 15.60
N SER A 36 3.92 4.77 14.72
CA SER A 36 5.21 4.19 15.11
C SER A 36 6.36 5.20 15.16
N GLY A 37 6.24 6.33 14.45
CA GLY A 37 7.30 7.32 14.27
C GLY A 37 7.22 8.55 15.16
N TRP A 38 6.20 8.67 16.01
CA TRP A 38 6.00 9.84 16.87
C TRP A 38 7.25 10.20 17.69
N GLU A 39 7.92 9.20 18.29
CA GLU A 39 9.15 9.39 19.07
C GLU A 39 10.36 9.82 18.23
N GLU A 40 10.30 9.63 16.90
CA GLU A 40 11.30 10.09 15.93
C GLU A 40 10.89 11.42 15.27
N GLY A 41 9.92 12.13 15.86
CA GLY A 41 9.49 13.45 15.40
C GLY A 41 8.59 13.41 14.16
N TRP A 42 7.94 12.28 13.88
CA TRP A 42 6.91 12.21 12.85
C TRP A 42 5.58 12.68 13.41
N THR A 43 5.12 13.82 12.91
CA THR A 43 3.82 14.42 13.24
C THR A 43 2.82 14.18 12.12
N CYS A 44 1.55 14.50 12.38
CA CYS A 44 0.49 14.62 11.37
C CYS A 44 0.97 15.36 10.12
N ILE A 45 1.36 16.61 10.33
CA ILE A 45 1.73 17.56 9.29
C ILE A 45 2.92 17.04 8.51
N ARG A 46 3.95 16.54 9.21
CA ARG A 46 5.14 16.00 8.56
C ARG A 46 4.82 14.76 7.72
N THR A 47 3.92 13.91 8.18
CA THR A 47 3.49 12.72 7.43
C THR A 47 2.68 13.10 6.19
N GLU A 48 1.88 14.16 6.24
CA GLU A 48 1.16 14.68 5.08
C GLU A 48 2.08 15.39 4.07
N GLU A 49 3.11 16.10 4.56
CA GLU A 49 4.08 16.82 3.72
C GLU A 49 5.11 15.90 3.07
N GLU A 50 5.55 14.84 3.77
CA GLU A 50 6.52 13.89 3.26
C GLU A 50 5.85 12.79 2.43
N GLY A 51 6.47 12.44 1.31
CA GLY A 51 5.95 11.41 0.41
C GLY A 51 5.96 10.02 1.03
N VAL A 52 5.09 9.15 0.52
CA VAL A 52 4.95 7.75 0.97
C VAL A 52 6.28 6.96 0.93
N GLN A 53 7.21 7.32 0.03
CA GLN A 53 8.53 6.71 -0.06
C GLN A 53 9.39 7.04 1.17
N GLN A 54 9.45 8.31 1.59
CA GLN A 54 10.17 8.74 2.79
C GLN A 54 9.58 8.11 4.04
N GLN A 55 8.25 7.98 4.09
CA GLN A 55 7.57 7.27 5.17
C GLN A 55 7.98 5.79 5.23
N ILE A 56 8.04 5.09 4.09
CA ILE A 56 8.51 3.69 4.02
C ILE A 56 9.95 3.54 4.50
N GLU A 57 10.84 4.44 4.09
CA GLU A 57 12.24 4.44 4.53
C GLU A 57 12.35 4.60 6.05
N ALA A 58 11.61 5.54 6.63
CA ALA A 58 11.58 5.76 8.07
C ALA A 58 10.96 4.58 8.83
N LEU A 59 9.90 3.97 8.30
CA LEU A 59 9.33 2.73 8.85
C LEU A 59 10.35 1.58 8.82
N GLY A 60 11.09 1.43 7.72
CA GLY A 60 12.14 0.41 7.58
C GLY A 60 13.27 0.60 8.61
N LYS A 61 13.62 1.85 8.89
CA LYS A 61 14.57 2.19 9.97
C LYS A 61 14.03 1.78 11.33
N ILE A 62 12.78 2.12 11.67
CA ILE A 62 12.13 1.73 12.93
C ILE A 62 12.14 0.21 13.10
N VAL A 63 11.81 -0.55 12.05
CA VAL A 63 11.81 -2.03 12.05
C VAL A 63 13.21 -2.59 12.37
N SER A 64 14.26 -1.91 11.91
CA SER A 64 15.65 -2.34 12.10
C SER A 64 16.22 -1.98 13.46
N GLU A 65 15.74 -0.88 14.07
CA GLU A 65 16.33 -0.31 15.28
C GLU A 65 15.64 -0.74 16.57
N ARG A 66 14.36 -1.12 16.53
CA ARG A 66 13.62 -1.49 17.75
C ARG A 66 12.59 -2.60 17.55
N PRO A 67 12.28 -3.38 18.60
CA PRO A 67 11.18 -4.33 18.56
C PRO A 67 9.82 -3.61 18.45
N LEU A 68 8.88 -4.22 17.73
CA LEU A 68 7.52 -3.72 17.50
C LEU A 68 6.51 -4.26 18.53
N ASN A 69 6.82 -4.15 19.81
CA ASN A 69 5.99 -4.71 20.88
C ASN A 69 4.89 -3.74 21.37
N ARG A 70 4.89 -2.48 20.93
CA ARG A 70 3.95 -1.47 21.40
C ARG A 70 2.59 -1.61 20.72
N LEU A 71 1.53 -1.15 21.38
CA LEU A 71 0.17 -1.16 20.79
C LEU A 71 0.08 -0.28 19.54
N VAL A 72 0.76 0.87 19.57
CA VAL A 72 0.83 1.81 18.44
C VAL A 72 1.50 1.22 17.20
N ASP A 73 2.34 0.20 17.37
CA ASP A 73 3.03 -0.49 16.26
C ASP A 73 2.14 -1.48 15.51
N HIS A 74 0.84 -1.54 15.79
CA HIS A 74 -0.04 -2.54 15.19
C HIS A 74 0.00 -2.53 13.65
N LYS A 75 -0.13 -1.37 13.00
CA LYS A 75 -0.10 -1.29 11.54
C LYS A 75 1.28 -1.62 10.96
N LEU A 76 2.36 -1.16 11.60
CA LEU A 76 3.71 -1.52 11.19
C LEU A 76 3.98 -3.03 11.33
N ARG A 77 3.46 -3.67 12.38
CA ARG A 77 3.50 -5.13 12.51
C ARG A 77 2.76 -5.84 11.38
N VAL A 78 1.55 -5.37 11.03
CA VAL A 78 0.81 -5.91 9.88
C VAL A 78 1.66 -5.83 8.61
N MET A 79 2.36 -4.71 8.38
CA MET A 79 3.25 -4.58 7.22
C MET A 79 4.44 -5.56 7.28
N VAL A 80 5.05 -5.74 8.46
CA VAL A 80 6.16 -6.69 8.64
C VAL A 80 5.70 -8.14 8.45
N ASP A 81 4.53 -8.50 8.98
CA ASP A 81 3.97 -9.84 8.85
C ASP A 81 3.59 -10.13 7.40
N ALA A 82 2.98 -9.16 6.70
CA ALA A 82 2.71 -9.23 5.27
C ALA A 82 3.99 -9.41 4.45
N HIS A 83 5.06 -8.64 4.75
CA HIS A 83 6.35 -8.80 4.09
C HIS A 83 6.91 -10.21 4.28
N LYS A 84 6.96 -10.71 5.51
CA LYS A 84 7.46 -12.07 5.81
C LYS A 84 6.64 -13.19 5.18
N GLN A 85 5.32 -13.00 5.09
CA GLN A 85 4.42 -14.01 4.54
C GLN A 85 4.41 -14.02 3.01
N CYS A 86 4.53 -12.85 2.39
CA CYS A 86 4.23 -12.67 0.97
C CYS A 86 5.47 -12.44 0.10
N CYS A 87 6.55 -11.86 0.65
CA CYS A 87 7.81 -11.69 -0.07
C CYS A 87 8.46 -13.07 -0.25
N LYS A 88 8.57 -13.52 -1.50
CA LYS A 88 9.13 -14.84 -1.85
C LYS A 88 10.61 -14.78 -2.24
N ASP A 89 11.22 -13.60 -2.16
CA ASP A 89 12.61 -13.33 -2.47
C ASP A 89 13.32 -12.58 -1.33
N ASP A 90 14.57 -12.16 -1.58
CA ASP A 90 15.46 -11.57 -0.58
C ASP A 90 15.29 -10.04 -0.42
N ARG A 91 14.26 -9.41 -1.01
CA ARG A 91 14.02 -7.98 -0.84
C ARG A 91 13.80 -7.63 0.63
N THR A 92 14.47 -6.58 1.07
CA THR A 92 14.25 -5.99 2.39
C THR A 92 12.84 -5.40 2.49
N PHE A 93 12.40 -5.12 3.72
CA PHE A 93 11.11 -4.46 3.98
C PHE A 93 10.96 -3.17 3.16
N THR A 94 11.99 -2.32 3.16
CA THR A 94 11.98 -1.03 2.47
C THR A 94 11.92 -1.21 0.96
N GLU A 95 12.71 -2.11 0.39
CA GLU A 95 12.70 -2.41 -1.06
C GLU A 95 11.33 -2.92 -1.49
N PHE A 96 10.78 -3.91 -0.77
CA PHE A 96 9.49 -4.51 -1.07
C PHE A 96 8.36 -3.47 -1.13
N TYR A 97 8.23 -2.64 -0.09
CA TYR A 97 7.15 -1.65 -0.05
C TYR A 97 7.39 -0.46 -1.00
N THR A 98 8.65 -0.10 -1.27
CA THR A 98 8.98 0.94 -2.26
C THR A 98 8.57 0.49 -3.66
N GLU A 99 8.93 -0.73 -4.05
CA GLU A 99 8.52 -1.31 -5.34
C GLU A 99 7.00 -1.47 -5.44
N MET A 100 6.35 -1.92 -4.36
CA MET A 100 4.91 -2.07 -4.30
C MET A 100 4.18 -0.73 -4.47
N VAL A 101 4.67 0.34 -3.83
CA VAL A 101 4.15 1.71 -4.05
C VAL A 101 4.40 2.17 -5.49
N GLN A 102 5.58 1.90 -6.05
CA GLN A 102 5.87 2.29 -7.42
C GLN A 102 4.93 1.62 -8.41
N GLU A 103 4.63 0.34 -8.17
CA GLU A 103 3.66 -0.41 -8.94
C GLU A 103 2.26 0.19 -8.74
N LEU A 104 1.79 0.34 -7.51
CA LEU A 104 0.39 0.66 -7.24
C LEU A 104 0.01 2.14 -7.41
N CYS A 105 0.94 3.06 -7.15
CA CYS A 105 0.67 4.50 -7.16
C CYS A 105 1.05 5.15 -8.49
N TYR A 106 2.07 4.66 -9.19
CA TYR A 106 2.59 5.32 -10.40
C TYR A 106 2.24 4.61 -11.70
N LYS A 107 1.68 3.40 -11.65
CA LYS A 107 1.20 2.69 -12.84
C LYS A 107 -0.33 2.73 -12.94
N PRO A 108 -0.89 3.56 -13.83
CA PRO A 108 -2.34 3.76 -13.96
C PRO A 108 -3.09 2.51 -14.47
N GLU A 109 -2.40 1.47 -14.89
CA GLU A 109 -2.95 0.16 -15.24
C GLU A 109 -3.35 -0.71 -14.03
N HIS A 110 -2.84 -0.44 -12.84
CA HIS A 110 -3.17 -1.17 -11.61
C HIS A 110 -4.37 -0.56 -10.87
N ARG A 111 -5.34 -0.06 -11.64
CA ARG A 111 -6.61 0.43 -11.11
C ARG A 111 -7.39 -0.73 -10.50
N LEU A 112 -7.64 -0.62 -9.20
CA LEU A 112 -8.70 -1.38 -8.55
C LEU A 112 -10.02 -0.72 -8.91
N MET A 113 -11.04 -1.53 -9.16
CA MET A 113 -12.42 -1.06 -9.14
C MET A 113 -13.07 -1.56 -7.85
N THR A 114 -13.58 -0.63 -7.04
CA THR A 114 -14.54 -0.97 -6.00
C THR A 114 -15.88 -0.32 -6.36
N LEU A 115 -16.96 -1.08 -6.17
CA LEU A 115 -18.27 -0.51 -5.91
C LEU A 115 -18.45 -0.57 -4.40
N VAL A 116 -18.80 0.55 -3.79
CA VAL A 116 -19.05 0.66 -2.34
C VAL A 116 -19.90 -0.52 -1.85
N GLY A 117 -19.39 -1.28 -0.88
CA GLY A 117 -20.05 -2.46 -0.32
C GLY A 117 -19.68 -3.82 -0.94
N SER A 118 -18.77 -3.86 -1.92
CA SER A 118 -18.22 -5.10 -2.49
C SER A 118 -16.75 -5.32 -2.10
N PRO A 119 -16.28 -6.59 -2.02
CA PRO A 119 -14.86 -6.86 -1.76
C PRO A 119 -13.98 -6.24 -2.85
N ILE A 120 -12.79 -5.80 -2.44
CA ILE A 120 -11.83 -5.05 -3.25
C ILE A 120 -11.22 -5.98 -4.32
N CYS A 121 -11.38 -5.63 -5.59
CA CYS A 121 -10.84 -6.40 -6.71
C CYS A 121 -9.36 -6.08 -6.92
N LEU A 122 -8.44 -7.01 -6.63
CA LEU A 122 -7.01 -6.89 -6.90
C LEU A 122 -6.64 -7.38 -8.31
N THR A 123 -5.98 -6.51 -9.08
CA THR A 123 -5.58 -6.71 -10.49
C THR A 123 -4.08 -6.49 -10.72
N MET A 124 -3.24 -6.85 -9.74
CA MET A 124 -1.78 -6.74 -9.88
C MET A 124 -1.19 -8.00 -10.54
N PRO A 125 -0.17 -7.86 -11.40
CA PRO A 125 0.50 -9.00 -12.02
C PRO A 125 1.40 -9.76 -11.03
N GLN A 126 1.93 -9.09 -10.01
CA GLN A 126 2.78 -9.70 -8.98
C GLN A 126 1.94 -10.31 -7.84
N ASP A 127 2.14 -11.60 -7.57
CA ASP A 127 1.37 -12.37 -6.58
C ASP A 127 1.71 -12.02 -5.13
N ASP A 128 2.96 -11.63 -4.88
CA ASP A 128 3.45 -11.15 -3.60
C ASP A 128 2.81 -9.81 -3.18
N PHE A 129 2.66 -8.85 -4.09
CA PHE A 129 1.95 -7.59 -3.84
C PHE A 129 0.45 -7.83 -3.64
N CYS A 130 -0.16 -8.76 -4.41
CA CYS A 130 -1.53 -9.20 -4.15
C CYS A 130 -1.69 -9.78 -2.74
N CYS A 131 -0.78 -10.67 -2.35
CA CYS A 131 -0.77 -11.26 -1.02
C CYS A 131 -0.63 -10.19 0.07
N ALA A 132 0.27 -9.22 -0.09
CA ALA A 132 0.45 -8.16 0.88
C ALA A 132 -0.81 -7.27 1.01
N MET A 133 -1.45 -6.94 -0.10
CA MET A 133 -2.73 -6.23 -0.08
C MET A 133 -3.85 -7.04 0.56
N ASP A 134 -3.90 -8.36 0.38
CA ASP A 134 -4.89 -9.22 1.05
C ASP A 134 -4.74 -9.15 2.58
N VAL A 135 -3.49 -9.17 3.08
CA VAL A 135 -3.20 -9.03 4.51
C VAL A 135 -3.57 -7.64 5.03
N ILE A 136 -3.18 -6.58 4.32
CA ILE A 136 -3.47 -5.19 4.70
C ILE A 136 -4.98 -4.93 4.72
N CYS A 137 -5.69 -5.25 3.64
CA CYS A 137 -7.14 -5.09 3.55
C CYS A 137 -7.86 -5.96 4.60
N GLY A 138 -7.40 -7.20 4.80
CA GLY A 138 -7.93 -8.08 5.84
C GLY A 138 -7.80 -7.48 7.26
N SER A 139 -6.68 -6.80 7.55
CA SER A 139 -6.47 -6.11 8.83
C SER A 139 -7.45 -4.94 9.05
N LEU A 140 -7.96 -4.34 7.97
CA LEU A 140 -8.99 -3.28 7.99
C LEU A 140 -10.42 -3.85 8.02
N GLY A 141 -10.57 -5.18 8.04
CA GLY A 141 -11.85 -5.85 7.94
C GLY A 141 -12.46 -5.80 6.53
N TRP A 142 -11.66 -5.49 5.51
CA TRP A 142 -12.09 -5.45 4.12
C TRP A 142 -11.82 -6.79 3.45
N GLY A 143 -12.83 -7.30 2.73
CA GLY A 143 -12.66 -8.46 1.87
C GLY A 143 -11.96 -8.08 0.58
N THR A 144 -11.15 -8.99 0.04
CA THR A 144 -10.54 -8.87 -1.28
C THR A 144 -10.96 -10.04 -2.15
N TRP A 145 -10.91 -9.84 -3.47
CA TRP A 145 -10.93 -10.94 -4.42
C TRP A 145 -9.96 -10.64 -5.56
N ARG A 146 -9.45 -11.68 -6.19
CA ARG A 146 -8.42 -11.55 -7.22
C ARG A 146 -9.02 -11.79 -8.59
N LYS A 147 -8.82 -10.87 -9.54
CA LYS A 147 -9.09 -11.13 -10.96
C LYS A 147 -7.80 -11.63 -11.61
N LYS A 148 -7.79 -12.89 -12.07
CA LYS A 148 -6.72 -13.36 -12.94
C LYS A 148 -6.84 -12.65 -14.28
N LEU A 149 -5.91 -11.77 -14.58
CA LEU A 149 -5.79 -11.16 -15.90
C LEU A 149 -5.37 -12.24 -16.92
N THR A 150 -6.05 -12.27 -18.06
CA THR A 150 -5.62 -13.10 -19.20
C THR A 150 -4.29 -12.58 -19.76
N ASP A 151 -3.56 -13.41 -20.50
CA ASP A 151 -2.30 -12.96 -21.13
C ASP A 151 -2.52 -11.78 -22.09
N GLU A 152 -3.69 -11.73 -22.73
CA GLU A 152 -4.13 -10.63 -23.58
C GLU A 152 -4.39 -9.35 -22.77
N GLU A 153 -5.08 -9.46 -21.62
CA GLU A 153 -5.29 -8.32 -20.71
C GLU A 153 -3.97 -7.81 -20.13
N ARG A 154 -3.05 -8.72 -19.75
CA ARG A 154 -1.70 -8.36 -19.31
C ARG A 154 -0.90 -7.67 -20.40
N GLN A 155 -0.90 -8.22 -21.63
CA GLN A 155 -0.22 -7.60 -22.77
C GLN A 155 -0.82 -6.26 -23.14
N ALA A 156 -2.14 -6.10 -23.08
CA ALA A 156 -2.81 -4.82 -23.32
C ALA A 156 -2.43 -3.78 -22.27
N ILE A 157 -2.35 -4.19 -21.00
CA ILE A 157 -1.86 -3.36 -19.89
C ILE A 157 -0.40 -2.95 -20.12
N TYR A 158 0.51 -3.91 -20.36
CA TYR A 158 1.93 -3.62 -20.59
C TYR A 158 2.16 -2.74 -21.83
N LYS A 159 1.37 -2.93 -22.88
CA LYS A 159 1.42 -2.14 -24.12
C LYS A 159 0.88 -0.73 -23.92
N ALA A 160 -0.20 -0.57 -23.15
CA ALA A 160 -0.72 0.74 -22.78
C ALA A 160 0.30 1.53 -21.93
N ALA A 161 0.93 0.86 -20.96
CA ALA A 161 1.98 1.43 -20.10
C ALA A 161 3.21 1.88 -20.90
N GLY A 162 3.68 1.05 -21.84
CA GLY A 162 4.78 1.39 -22.74
C GLY A 162 4.47 2.51 -23.74
N ALA A 163 3.19 2.70 -24.10
CA ALA A 163 2.77 3.79 -24.97
C ALA A 163 2.67 5.14 -24.23
N SER A 164 2.32 5.14 -22.94
CA SER A 164 2.29 6.34 -22.10
C SER A 164 3.68 6.89 -21.71
N GLY A 165 4.74 6.07 -21.82
CA GLY A 165 6.13 6.50 -21.58
C GLY A 165 6.86 7.12 -22.77
N ALA A 166 6.26 7.11 -23.97
CA ALA A 166 6.90 7.57 -25.21
C ALA A 166 6.69 9.08 -25.50
N GLY A 167 6.24 9.86 -24.52
CA GLY A 167 5.68 11.19 -24.75
C GLY A 167 6.25 12.33 -23.92
N VAL A 168 7.54 12.36 -23.56
CA VAL A 168 8.20 13.62 -23.14
C VAL A 168 9.67 13.64 -23.60
N VAL A 169 9.87 13.88 -24.90
CA VAL A 169 11.07 14.59 -25.38
C VAL A 169 10.58 15.63 -26.37
N GLY A 170 10.53 16.87 -25.92
CA GLY A 170 10.22 18.07 -26.69
C GLY A 170 10.69 19.28 -25.91
#